data_AF-A0A2V1DEG3-F1
#
_entry.id   AF-A0A2V1DEG3-F1
#
_cell.length_a   1.000
_cell.length_b   1.000
_cell.length_c   1.000
_cell.angle_alpha   90.00
_cell.angle_beta   90.00
_cell.angle_gamma   90.00
#
_symmetry.space_group_name_H-M   'P 1'
#
loop_
_entity.id
_entity.type
_entity.pdbx_description
1 polymer ?
#
loop_
_entity_poly.entity_id
_entity_poly.type
_entity_poly.pdbx_seq_one_letter_code
_entity_poly.pdbx_strand_id
1 'polypeptide(L)'
;MDQVDMYLDPAAYLEIARICQNATVELKKINGATMVLMPQPISESMVTKTAERGDTPLNVRKRKQLWFCINMGWNFATDDEKIGTVSMDTLQQIDAYTKEKILFDPFVFLNDAYFTQNPFEGYGTNVKQKLKATA
;
A
#
# COMPACT_ATOMS: atom_id res chain seq x y z
N MET A 1 6.35 7.60 0.46
CA MET A 1 5.15 6.91 0.93
C MET A 1 5.21 5.54 0.29
N ASP A 2 5.08 4.50 1.10
CA ASP A 2 5.01 3.13 0.62
C ASP A 2 3.62 2.61 0.90
N GLN A 3 3.10 1.88 -0.07
CA GLN A 3 1.79 1.27 0.01
C GLN A 3 1.86 -0.24 -0.06
N VAL A 4 0.81 -0.87 0.45
CA VAL A 4 0.54 -2.30 0.28
C VAL A 4 -0.94 -2.45 -0.02
N ASP A 5 -1.27 -3.41 -0.88
CA ASP A 5 -2.65 -3.80 -1.17
C ASP A 5 -2.88 -5.25 -0.72
N MET A 6 -4.09 -5.50 -0.21
CA MET A 6 -4.49 -6.84 0.21
C MET A 6 -5.99 -7.06 0.01
N TYR A 7 -6.40 -8.31 -0.02
CA TYR A 7 -7.81 -8.64 0.11
C TYR A 7 -8.33 -8.27 1.49
N LEU A 8 -9.52 -7.67 1.51
CA LEU A 8 -10.12 -7.19 2.74
C LEU A 8 -10.42 -8.36 3.69
N ASP A 9 -9.73 -8.35 4.83
CA ASP A 9 -9.96 -9.25 5.95
C ASP A 9 -9.91 -8.46 7.28
N PRO A 10 -10.95 -8.53 8.13
CA PRO A 10 -10.99 -7.75 9.37
C PRO A 10 -9.87 -8.11 10.37
N ALA A 11 -9.48 -9.37 10.48
CA ALA A 11 -8.43 -9.80 11.40
C ALA A 11 -7.07 -9.30 10.91
N ALA A 12 -6.83 -9.37 9.59
CA ALA A 12 -5.63 -8.81 8.98
C ALA A 12 -5.52 -7.30 9.18
N TYR A 13 -6.63 -6.56 9.05
CA TYR A 13 -6.62 -5.11 9.31
C TYR A 13 -6.19 -4.79 10.75
N LEU A 14 -6.74 -5.51 11.74
CA LEU A 14 -6.38 -5.32 13.15
C LEU A 14 -4.91 -5.66 13.39
N GLU A 15 -4.40 -6.71 12.75
CA GLU A 15 -3.00 -7.10 12.89
C GLU A 15 -2.05 -6.09 12.24
N ILE A 16 -2.39 -5.54 11.08
CA ILE A 16 -1.64 -4.45 10.44
C ILE A 16 -1.63 -3.21 11.35
N ALA A 17 -2.78 -2.84 11.92
CA ALA A 17 -2.84 -1.75 12.89
C ALA A 17 -1.94 -2.01 14.11
N ARG A 18 -1.86 -3.26 14.58
CA ARG A 18 -0.97 -3.68 15.67
C ARG A 18 0.50 -3.57 15.27
N ILE A 19 0.87 -4.01 14.06
CA ILE A 19 2.24 -3.87 13.53
C ILE A 19 2.65 -2.40 13.50
N CYS A 20 1.82 -1.53 12.93
CA CYS A 20 2.04 -0.08 12.92
C CYS A 20 2.14 0.50 14.34
N GLN A 21 1.25 0.09 15.25
CA GLN A 21 1.26 0.54 16.64
C GLN A 21 2.57 0.16 17.36
N ASN A 22 3.10 -1.04 17.10
CA ASN A 22 4.38 -1.48 17.66
C ASN A 22 5.55 -0.66 17.12
N ALA A 23 5.55 -0.34 15.82
CA ALA A 23 6.59 0.49 15.21
C ALA A 23 6.68 1.90 15.84
N THR A 24 5.59 2.40 16.43
CA THR A 24 5.63 3.69 17.17
C THR A 24 6.58 3.70 18.36
N VAL A 25 6.98 2.53 18.90
CA VAL A 25 7.96 2.45 19.99
C VAL A 25 9.32 3.00 19.56
N GLU A 26 9.76 2.70 18.33
CA GLU A 26 11.01 3.25 17.79
C GLU A 26 10.86 4.70 17.37
N LEU A 27 9.72 5.06 16.77
CA LEU A 27 9.44 6.44 16.36
C LEU A 27 9.45 7.42 17.54
N LYS A 28 8.99 7.02 18.73
CA LYS A 28 9.00 7.90 19.93
C LYS A 28 10.40 8.39 20.32
N LYS A 29 11.47 7.77 19.82
CA LYS A 29 12.86 8.17 20.04
C LYS A 29 13.34 9.26 19.07
N ILE A 30 12.54 9.57 18.04
CA ILE A 30 12.85 10.52 16.97
C ILE A 30 12.04 11.80 17.18
N ASN A 31 12.69 12.95 17.02
CA ASN A 31 12.07 14.23 17.32
C ASN A 31 10.93 14.57 16.34
N GLY A 32 9.74 14.81 16.89
CA GLY A 32 8.54 15.14 16.11
C GLY A 32 8.01 13.98 15.28
N ALA A 33 8.50 12.76 15.48
CA ALA A 33 8.09 11.62 14.69
C ALA A 33 6.62 11.25 14.94
N THR A 34 5.88 11.09 13.85
CA THR A 34 4.48 10.65 13.83
C THR A 34 4.31 9.54 12.81
N MET A 35 3.30 8.70 13.01
CA MET A 35 2.89 7.68 12.04
C MET A 35 1.36 7.67 11.95
N VAL A 36 0.85 7.59 10.73
CA VAL A 36 -0.57 7.45 10.44
C VAL A 36 -0.76 6.29 9.45
N LEU A 37 -1.53 5.28 9.87
CA LEU A 37 -2.04 4.25 8.98
C LEU A 37 -3.27 4.80 8.25
N MET A 38 -3.26 4.77 6.92
CA MET A 38 -4.33 5.29 6.08
C MET A 38 -5.01 4.16 5.30
N PRO A 39 -5.98 3.44 5.89
CA PRO A 39 -6.73 2.40 5.20
C PRO A 39 -7.74 2.99 4.20
N GLN A 40 -7.75 2.46 2.98
CA GLN A 40 -8.56 2.93 1.86
C GLN A 40 -9.27 1.73 1.22
N PRO A 41 -10.49 1.39 1.68
CA PRO A 41 -11.20 0.22 1.19
C PRO A 41 -11.65 0.40 -0.26
N ILE A 42 -11.39 -0.61 -1.09
CA ILE A 42 -11.91 -0.69 -2.46
C ILE A 42 -13.00 -1.76 -2.49
N SER A 43 -14.24 -1.32 -2.67
CA SER A 43 -15.39 -2.23 -2.71
C SER A 43 -15.50 -2.94 -4.05
N GLU A 44 -15.98 -4.19 -4.03
CA GLU A 44 -16.26 -4.94 -5.26
C GLU A 44 -17.29 -4.23 -6.15
N SER A 45 -18.24 -3.50 -5.55
CA SER A 45 -19.23 -2.72 -6.31
C SER A 45 -18.61 -1.55 -7.06
N MET A 46 -17.62 -0.86 -6.49
CA MET A 46 -16.84 0.18 -7.20
C MET A 46 -16.12 -0.39 -8.41
N VAL A 47 -15.46 -1.54 -8.26
CA VAL A 47 -14.75 -2.21 -9.36
C VAL A 47 -15.74 -2.66 -10.43
N THR A 48 -16.85 -3.26 -10.03
CA THR A 48 -17.92 -3.72 -10.94
C THR A 48 -18.50 -2.55 -11.75
N LYS A 49 -18.84 -1.44 -11.07
CA LYS A 49 -19.41 -0.26 -11.74
C LYS A 49 -18.42 0.45 -12.65
N THR A 50 -17.13 0.37 -12.34
CA THR A 50 -16.08 0.89 -13.23
C THR A 50 -16.02 0.06 -14.51
N ALA A 51 -16.01 -1.28 -14.39
CA ALA A 51 -15.99 -2.18 -15.54
C ALA A 51 -17.25 -2.04 -16.43
N GLU A 52 -18.43 -1.82 -15.83
CA GLU A 52 -19.67 -1.53 -16.58
C GLU A 52 -19.60 -0.25 -17.41
N ARG A 53 -18.74 0.71 -17.04
CA ARG A 53 -18.55 1.98 -17.76
C ARG A 53 -17.47 1.90 -18.83
N GLY A 54 -16.78 0.76 -18.96
CA GLY A 54 -15.70 0.55 -19.91
C GLY A 54 -14.45 -0.01 -19.25
N ASP A 55 -13.35 0.00 -20.01
CA ASP A 55 -12.06 -0.48 -19.53
C ASP A 55 -11.47 0.48 -18.47
N THR A 56 -10.75 -0.06 -17.50
CA THR A 56 -10.08 0.73 -16.45
C THR A 56 -8.57 0.61 -16.54
N PRO A 57 -7.83 1.74 -16.50
CA PRO A 57 -6.37 1.70 -16.56
C PRO A 57 -5.72 1.13 -15.30
N LEU A 58 -6.48 0.93 -14.21
CA LEU A 58 -5.92 0.40 -12.96
C LEU A 58 -6.01 -1.13 -12.90
N ASN A 59 -6.93 -1.75 -13.64
CA ASN A 59 -7.14 -3.20 -13.66
C ASN A 59 -7.24 -3.85 -12.25
N VAL A 60 -7.82 -3.13 -11.29
CA VAL A 60 -8.05 -3.60 -9.92
C VAL A 60 -8.92 -4.86 -9.94
N ARG A 61 -8.59 -5.86 -9.12
CA ARG A 61 -9.33 -7.13 -9.11
C ARG A 61 -10.78 -6.92 -8.69
N LYS A 62 -11.70 -7.70 -9.24
CA LYS A 62 -13.13 -7.68 -8.86
C LYS A 62 -13.35 -8.42 -7.54
N ARG A 63 -12.80 -7.88 -6.45
CA ARG A 63 -12.90 -8.40 -5.08
C ARG A 63 -12.83 -7.25 -4.09
N LYS A 64 -13.34 -7.45 -2.87
CA LYS A 64 -13.13 -6.52 -1.76
C LYS A 64 -11.63 -6.46 -1.42
N GLN A 65 -11.05 -5.28 -1.53
CA GLN A 65 -9.63 -5.02 -1.28
C GLN A 65 -9.48 -3.90 -0.26
N LEU A 66 -8.31 -3.85 0.35
CA LEU A 66 -7.85 -2.76 1.18
C LEU A 66 -6.48 -2.33 0.67
N TRP A 67 -6.44 -1.14 0.09
CA TRP A 67 -5.22 -0.41 -0.12
C TRP A 67 -4.91 0.38 1.15
N PHE A 68 -3.65 0.45 1.56
CA PHE A 68 -3.25 1.36 2.64
C PHE A 68 -1.87 1.95 2.41
N CYS A 69 -1.67 3.10 3.02
CA CYS A 69 -0.39 3.80 3.08
C CYS A 69 0.00 4.04 4.54
N ILE A 70 1.30 4.10 4.79
CA ILE A 70 1.85 4.58 6.07
C ILE A 70 2.49 5.93 5.82
N ASN A 71 1.95 6.96 6.48
CA ASN A 71 2.51 8.31 6.45
C ASN A 71 3.31 8.56 7.72
N MET A 72 4.54 9.03 7.55
CA MET A 72 5.38 9.47 8.65
C MET A 72 5.78 10.92 8.46
N GLY A 73 5.84 11.66 9.56
CA GLY A 73 6.39 13.01 9.61
C GLY A 73 7.41 13.10 10.74
N TRP A 74 8.43 13.94 10.59
CA TRP A 74 9.50 14.17 11.55
C TRP A 74 10.11 15.57 11.33
N ASN A 75 10.88 16.06 12.31
CA ASN A 75 11.32 17.47 12.30
C ASN A 75 12.67 17.72 11.59
N PHE A 76 13.59 16.75 11.61
CA PHE A 76 14.97 16.98 11.18
C PHE A 76 15.43 16.00 10.10
N ALA A 77 16.02 16.53 9.03
CA ALA A 77 16.56 15.73 7.93
C ALA A 77 17.64 14.71 8.38
N THR A 78 18.31 14.98 9.51
CA THR A 78 19.28 14.06 10.10
C THR A 78 18.68 12.74 10.59
N ASP A 79 17.34 12.65 10.69
CA ASP A 79 16.62 11.44 11.07
C ASP A 79 16.01 10.69 9.87
N ASP A 80 16.20 11.16 8.63
CA ASP A 80 15.64 10.57 7.40
C ASP A 80 15.93 9.07 7.29
N GLU A 81 17.18 8.66 7.53
CA GLU A 81 17.59 7.26 7.44
C GLU A 81 16.91 6.39 8.50
N LYS A 82 16.75 6.91 9.72
CA LYS A 82 16.08 6.18 10.81
C LYS A 82 14.60 6.02 10.50
N ILE A 83 13.94 7.06 10.00
CA ILE A 83 12.53 7.00 9.58
C ILE A 83 12.37 6.02 8.41
N GLY A 84 13.27 6.09 7.41
CA GLY A 84 13.27 5.18 6.27
C GLY A 84 13.39 3.72 6.72
N THR A 85 14.28 3.43 7.67
CA THR A 85 14.45 2.08 8.24
C THR A 85 13.16 1.60 8.92
N VAL A 86 12.59 2.41 9.83
CA VAL A 86 11.35 2.04 10.53
C VAL A 86 10.19 1.85 9.54
N SER A 87 10.09 2.68 8.50
CA SER A 87 9.10 2.53 7.44
C SER A 87 9.25 1.19 6.72
N MET A 88 10.44 0.91 6.20
CA MET A 88 10.72 -0.31 5.44
C MET A 88 10.49 -1.58 6.27
N ASP A 89 10.96 -1.61 7.52
CA ASP A 89 10.79 -2.76 8.41
C ASP A 89 9.31 -3.01 8.75
N THR A 90 8.52 -1.94 8.91
CA THR A 90 7.07 -2.03 9.16
C THR A 90 6.36 -2.63 7.94
N LEU A 91 6.69 -2.16 6.74
CA LEU A 91 6.08 -2.64 5.49
C LEU A 91 6.47 -4.08 5.19
N GLN A 92 7.73 -4.46 5.43
CA GLN A 92 8.19 -5.84 5.25
C GLN A 92 7.44 -6.80 6.18
N GLN A 93 7.17 -6.41 7.43
CA GLN A 93 6.36 -7.22 8.34
C GLN A 93 4.93 -7.38 7.83
N ILE A 94 4.32 -6.31 7.31
CA ILE A 94 2.97 -6.36 6.76
C ILE A 94 2.91 -7.21 5.48
N ASP A 95 3.89 -7.06 4.58
CA ASP A 95 4.02 -7.84 3.36
C ASP A 95 4.20 -9.34 3.66
N ALA A 96 5.11 -9.67 4.59
CA ALA A 96 5.31 -11.04 5.05
C ALA A 96 4.03 -11.65 5.65
N TYR A 97 3.34 -10.89 6.52
CA TYR A 97 2.09 -11.32 7.13
C TYR A 97 0.99 -11.55 6.09
N THR A 98 0.76 -10.59 5.19
CA THR A 98 -0.29 -10.71 4.17
C THR A 98 -0.01 -11.84 3.18
N LYS A 99 1.26 -12.11 2.85
CA LYS A 99 1.67 -13.28 2.05
C LYS A 99 1.43 -14.59 2.79
N GLU A 100 1.81 -14.68 4.06
CA GLU A 100 1.56 -15.86 4.90
C GLU A 100 0.06 -16.20 4.98
N LYS A 101 -0.80 -15.18 5.07
CA LYS A 101 -2.26 -15.35 5.12
C LYS A 101 -2.93 -15.49 3.75
N ILE A 102 -2.17 -15.48 2.65
CA ILE A 102 -2.71 -15.54 1.27
C ILE A 102 -3.70 -14.39 1.01
N LEU A 103 -3.41 -13.21 1.58
CA LEU A 103 -4.19 -11.98 1.43
C LEU A 103 -3.48 -10.94 0.55
N PHE A 104 -2.17 -11.08 0.34
CA PHE A 104 -1.37 -10.16 -0.46
C PHE A 104 -1.93 -9.97 -1.89
N ASP A 105 -2.05 -8.71 -2.31
CA ASP A 105 -2.35 -8.34 -3.69
C ASP A 105 -1.15 -7.57 -4.29
N PRO A 106 -0.62 -7.97 -5.46
CA PRO A 106 0.48 -7.24 -6.11
C PRO A 106 0.06 -5.90 -6.73
N PHE A 107 -1.20 -5.49 -6.62
CA PHE A 107 -1.64 -4.18 -7.07
C PHE A 107 -0.90 -3.06 -6.30
N VAL A 108 -0.44 -2.06 -7.05
CA VAL A 108 0.32 -0.91 -6.55
C VAL A 108 -0.27 0.32 -7.24
N PHE A 109 -0.92 1.20 -6.48
CA PHE A 109 -1.49 2.44 -7.00
C PHE A 109 -0.38 3.45 -7.33
N LEU A 110 -0.26 3.87 -8.60
CA LEU A 110 0.89 4.63 -9.10
C LEU A 110 1.18 5.90 -8.29
N ASN A 111 0.14 6.58 -7.81
CA ASN A 111 0.27 7.85 -7.11
C ASN A 111 0.99 7.73 -5.76
N ASP A 112 0.96 6.54 -5.15
CA ASP A 112 1.52 6.27 -3.84
C ASP A 112 2.59 5.18 -3.89
N ALA A 113 3.09 4.91 -5.10
CA ALA A 113 4.19 3.99 -5.32
C ALA A 113 5.51 4.59 -4.82
N TYR A 114 6.26 3.81 -4.06
CA TYR A 114 7.62 4.16 -3.70
C TYR A 114 8.60 3.87 -4.84
N PHE A 115 9.81 4.45 -4.79
CA PHE A 115 10.75 4.38 -5.91
C PHE A 115 11.22 2.96 -6.25
N THR A 116 11.08 2.01 -5.32
CA THR A 116 11.40 0.59 -5.53
C THR A 116 10.21 -0.22 -6.06
N GLN A 117 9.00 0.32 -6.04
CA GLN A 117 7.79 -0.36 -6.49
C GLN A 117 7.58 -0.15 -8.00
N ASN A 118 7.12 -1.20 -8.69
CA ASN A 118 6.81 -1.15 -10.12
C ASN A 118 5.28 -1.20 -10.35
N PRO A 119 4.58 -0.05 -10.28
CA PRO A 119 3.12 -0.01 -10.34
C PRO A 119 2.52 -0.62 -11.62
N PHE A 120 3.24 -0.51 -12.74
CA PHE A 120 2.76 -1.00 -14.03
C PHE A 120 2.74 -2.53 -14.15
N GLU A 121 3.39 -3.27 -13.24
CA GLU A 121 3.26 -4.73 -13.20
C GLU A 121 1.87 -5.16 -12.74
N GLY A 122 1.31 -4.46 -11.74
CA GLY A 122 -0.02 -4.76 -11.19
C GLY A 122 -1.17 -4.47 -12.16
N TYR A 123 -1.00 -3.57 -13.13
CA TYR A 123 -2.08 -3.17 -14.06
C TYR A 123 -2.31 -4.19 -15.19
N GLY A 124 -1.39 -5.15 -15.36
CA GLY A 124 -1.50 -6.20 -16.36
C GLY A 124 -1.03 -5.79 -17.77
N THR A 125 -0.71 -6.80 -18.57
CA THR A 125 -0.03 -6.65 -19.86
C THR A 125 -0.81 -5.81 -20.88
N ASN A 126 -2.14 -5.98 -20.94
CA ASN A 126 -2.99 -5.27 -21.89
C ASN A 126 -2.96 -3.75 -21.64
N VAL A 127 -3.16 -3.33 -20.38
CA VAL A 127 -3.08 -1.91 -20.00
C VAL A 127 -1.68 -1.36 -20.28
N LYS A 128 -0.63 -2.10 -19.91
CA LYS A 128 0.76 -1.68 -20.15
C LYS A 128 1.06 -1.50 -21.64
N GLN A 129 0.54 -2.36 -22.51
CA GLN A 129 0.67 -2.21 -23.97
C GLN A 129 -0.07 -0.99 -24.50
N LYS A 130 -1.32 -0.75 -24.03
CA LYS A 130 -2.09 0.43 -24.41
C LYS A 130 -1.38 1.73 -24.03
N LEU A 131 -0.86 1.82 -22.80
CA LEU A 131 -0.10 2.99 -22.33
C LEU A 131 1.16 3.25 -23.18
N LYS A 132 1.88 2.19 -23.57
CA LYS A 132 3.06 2.30 -24.44
C LYS A 132 2.72 2.74 -25.86
N ALA A 133 1.54 2.38 -26.37
CA ALA A 133 1.12 2.72 -27.73
C ALA A 133 0.67 4.19 -27.87
N THR A 134 0.46 4.89 -26.76
CA THR A 134 0.02 6.31 -26.73
C THR A 134 1.11 7.29 -26.30
N ALA A 135 2.31 6.79 -25.96
CA ALA A 135 3.48 7.58 -25.61
C ALA A 135 4.35 7.86 -26.85
#